data_AF-A0A8E3B248-F1
#
_entry.id   AF-A0A8E3B248-F1
#
_cell.length_a   1.000
_cell.length_b   1.000
_cell.length_c   1.000
_cell.angle_alpha   90.00
_cell.angle_beta   90.00
_cell.angle_gamma   90.00
#
_symmetry.space_group_name_H-M   'P 1'
#
loop_
_entity.id
_entity.type
_entity.pdbx_description
1 polymer ?
#
loop_
_entity_poly.entity_id
_entity_poly.type
_entity_poly.pdbx_seq_one_letter_code
_entity_poly.pdbx_strand_id
1 'polypeptide(L)' 'MMEDEKAGWQLSYRRLTPKWASYSGVKNGEIRYVRAIKVCNDRAALFTINYSRFEKTPYDPIVVRMVRSLKAEGC' A
#
# COMPACT_ATOMS: atom_id res chain seq x y z
N MET A 1 -1.96 -0.84 9.07
CA MET A 1 -2.96 -1.94 8.93
C MET A 1 -3.87 -2.02 10.15
N MET A 2 -3.44 -2.56 11.31
CA MET A 2 -4.32 -2.61 12.50
C MET A 2 -4.81 -1.21 12.92
N GLU A 3 -3.93 -0.21 12.83
CA GLU A 3 -4.31 1.19 13.08
C GLU A 3 -5.30 1.72 12.05
N ASP A 4 -5.22 1.27 10.79
CA ASP A 4 -6.19 1.66 9.76
C ASP A 4 -7.56 1.02 10.00
N GLU A 5 -7.59 -0.26 10.39
CA GLU A 5 -8.82 -0.95 10.79
C GLU A 5 -9.47 -0.23 11.97
N LYS A 6 -8.70 0.13 13.00
CA LYS A 6 -9.16 0.96 14.12
C LYS A 6 -9.64 2.34 13.68
N ALA A 7 -9.00 2.92 12.66
CA ALA A 7 -9.41 4.18 12.06
C ALA A 7 -10.63 4.04 11.12
N GLY A 8 -11.24 2.85 11.01
CA GLY A 8 -12.47 2.61 10.25
C GLY A 8 -12.24 2.32 8.76
N TRP A 9 -11.01 1.98 8.35
CA TRP A 9 -10.77 1.46 7.01
C TRP A 9 -11.23 0.00 6.93
N GLN A 10 -12.13 -0.28 5.99
CA GLN A 10 -12.53 -1.65 5.68
C GLN A 10 -11.50 -2.26 4.72
N LEU A 11 -10.65 -3.15 5.23
CA LEU A 11 -9.63 -3.79 4.39
C LEU A 11 -10.27 -4.72 3.36
N SER A 12 -9.97 -4.49 2.09
CA SER A 12 -10.47 -5.29 0.95
C SER A 12 -9.39 -6.16 0.31
N TYR A 13 -8.11 -5.88 0.60
CA TYR A 13 -6.96 -6.64 0.12
C TYR A 13 -5.87 -6.65 1.17
N ARG A 14 -5.23 -7.81 1.37
CA ARG A 14 -4.08 -7.96 2.26
C ARG A 14 -3.14 -9.04 1.73
N ARG A 15 -1.85 -8.74 1.66
CA ARG A 15 -0.80 -9.71 1.35
C ARG A 15 0.46 -9.40 2.14
N LEU A 16 0.95 -10.40 2.87
CA LEU A 16 2.10 -10.32 3.77
C LEU A 16 3.13 -11.36 3.33
N THR A 17 4.39 -10.96 3.26
CA THR A 17 5.54 -11.82 2.99
C THR A 17 6.72 -11.37 3.85
N PRO A 18 7.79 -12.19 4.00
CA PRO A 18 8.98 -11.77 4.74
C PRO A 18 9.70 -10.55 4.14
N LYS A 19 9.56 -10.29 2.84
CA LYS A 19 10.26 -9.21 2.13
C LYS A 19 9.39 -7.98 1.88
N TRP A 20 8.07 -8.11 1.90
CA TRP A 20 7.15 -7.03 1.59
C TRP A 20 5.74 -7.27 2.11
N ALA A 21 4.99 -6.19 2.29
CA ALA A 21 3.58 -6.20 2.62
C ALA A 21 2.82 -5.23 1.72
N SER A 22 1.59 -5.58 1.38
CA SER A 22 0.63 -4.68 0.73
C SER A 22 -0.75 -4.88 1.31
N TYR A 23 -1.49 -3.79 1.46
CA TYR A 23 -2.92 -3.86 1.75
C TYR A 23 -3.67 -2.71 1.11
N SER A 24 -4.97 -2.93 0.92
CA SER A 24 -5.90 -1.91 0.47
C SER A 24 -7.12 -1.90 1.39
N GLY A 25 -7.67 -0.73 1.62
CA GLY A 25 -8.93 -0.57 2.34
C GLY A 25 -9.76 0.56 1.77
N VAL A 26 -11.04 0.59 2.16
CA VAL A 26 -12.01 1.60 1.74
C VAL A 26 -12.60 2.28 2.96
N LYS A 27 -12.75 3.61 2.89
CA LYS A 27 -13.44 4.41 3.90
C LYS A 27 -14.07 5.63 3.24
N ASN A 28 -15.37 5.87 3.46
CA ASN A 28 -16.07 7.07 3.01
C ASN A 28 -15.87 7.41 1.51
N GLY A 29 -15.82 6.40 0.65
CA GLY A 29 -15.61 6.61 -0.79
C GLY A 29 -14.15 6.76 -1.22
N GLU A 30 -13.19 6.75 -0.30
CA GLU A 30 -11.76 6.70 -0.58
C GLU A 30 -11.22 5.28 -0.55
N ILE A 31 -10.24 5.00 -1.41
CA ILE A 31 -9.38 3.83 -1.38
C ILE A 31 -8.03 4.25 -0.78
N ARG A 32 -7.56 3.51 0.22
CA ARG A 32 -6.19 3.59 0.75
C ARG A 32 -5.42 2.37 0.29
N TYR A 33 -4.32 2.57 -0.40
CA TYR A 33 -3.36 1.52 -0.73
C TYR A 33 -2.02 1.77 -0.05
N VAL A 34 -1.50 0.73 0.62
CA VAL A 34 -0.22 0.78 1.32
C VAL A 34 0.68 -0.32 0.81
N ARG A 35 1.95 0.02 0.57
CA ARG A 35 3.02 -0.89 0.19
C ARG A 35 4.20 -0.66 1.12
N ALA A 36 4.72 -1.73 1.69
CA ALA A 36 5.97 -1.73 2.45
C ALA A 36 6.91 -2.80 1.91
N ILE A 37 8.21 -2.53 1.91
CA ILE A 37 9.28 -3.49 1.61
C ILE A 37 10.30 -3.49 2.75
N LYS A 38 10.91 -4.65 3.02
CA LYS A 38 12.12 -4.72 3.83
C LYS A 38 13.28 -4.18 3.00
N VAL A 39 14.09 -3.31 3.59
CA VAL A 39 15.36 -2.82 3.03
C VAL A 39 16.51 -3.24 3.95
N CYS A 40 17.74 -2.86 3.60
CA CYS A 40 18.94 -3.16 4.38
C CYS A 40 18.81 -2.76 5.88
N ASN A 41 19.57 -3.45 6.75
CA ASN A 41 19.71 -3.13 8.17
C ASN A 41 18.40 -3.11 8.96
N ASP A 42 17.54 -4.10 8.70
CA ASP A 42 16.22 -4.28 9.34
C ASP A 42 15.30 -3.06 9.27
N ARG A 43 15.53 -2.19 8.28
CA ARG A 43 14.65 -1.05 7.99
C ARG A 43 13.55 -1.45 7.01
N ALA A 44 12.53 -0.62 6.93
CA ALA A 44 11.47 -0.73 5.94
C ALA A 44 11.30 0.59 5.18
N ALA A 45 11.00 0.47 3.89
CA ALA A 45 10.54 1.60 3.08
C ALA A 45 9.08 1.35 2.72
N LEU A 46 8.25 2.40 2.77
CA LEU A 46 6.83 2.28 2.47
C LEU A 46 6.27 3.54 1.81
N PHE A 47 5.20 3.35 1.06
CA PHE A 47 4.33 4.45 0.64
C PHE A 47 2.88 4.13 0.97
N THR A 48 2.11 5.20 1.14
CA THR A 48 0.66 5.18 1.28
C THR A 48 0.09 6.14 0.25
N ILE A 49 -0.97 5.72 -0.45
CA ILE A 49 -1.71 6.57 -1.37
C ILE A 49 -3.20 6.44 -1.08
N ASN A 50 -3.88 7.57 -0.97
CA ASN A 50 -5.34 7.64 -0.87
C ASN A 50 -5.87 8.30 -2.13
N TYR A 51 -6.94 7.75 -2.68
CA TYR A 51 -7.59 8.29 -3.88
C TYR A 51 -9.07 7.94 -3.89
N SER A 52 -9.88 8.71 -4.60
CA SER A 52 -11.30 8.45 -4.70
C SER A 52 -11.56 7.09 -5.35
N ARG A 53 -12.55 6.34 -4.85
CA ARG A 53 -12.96 5.09 -5.49
C ARG A 53 -13.46 5.29 -6.92
N PHE A 54 -13.94 6.49 -7.25
CA PHE A 54 -14.39 6.87 -8.58
C PHE A 54 -13.21 7.09 -9.54
N GLU A 55 -12.02 7.33 -9.00
CA GLU A 55 -10.77 7.51 -9.75
C GLU A 55 -9.92 6.22 -9.79
N LYS A 56 -10.49 5.08 -9.43
CA LYS A 56 -9.75 3.81 -9.38
C LYS A 56 -9.07 3.48 -10.71
N THR A 57 -9.82 3.52 -11.82
CA THR A 57 -9.29 3.18 -13.15
C THR A 57 -8.09 4.03 -13.56
N PRO A 58 -8.12 5.38 -13.46
CA PRO A 58 -6.94 6.19 -13.75
C PRO A 58 -5.79 6.04 -12.73
N TYR A 59 -6.06 5.69 -11.46
CA TYR A 59 -5.01 5.47 -10.45
C TYR A 59 -4.34 4.10 -10.53
N ASP A 60 -5.01 3.07 -11.05
CA ASP A 60 -4.44 1.72 -11.18
C ASP A 60 -3.03 1.70 -11.83
N PRO A 61 -2.77 2.37 -12.98
CA PRO A 61 -1.41 2.43 -13.54
C PRO A 61 -0.40 3.19 -12.67
N ILE A 62 -0.84 4.19 -11.89
CA ILE A 62 0.02 4.94 -10.96
C ILE A 62 0.46 4.03 -9.81
N VAL A 63 -0.49 3.33 -9.18
CA VAL A 63 -0.21 2.37 -8.11
C VAL A 63 0.73 1.27 -8.61
N VAL A 64 0.48 0.72 -9.81
CA VAL A 64 1.36 -0.29 -10.41
C VAL A 64 2.78 0.26 -10.61
N ARG A 65 2.93 1.50 -11.11
CA ARG A 65 4.24 2.13 -11.27
C ARG A 65 4.95 2.30 -9.93
N MET A 66 4.26 2.80 -8.91
CA MET A 66 4.84 2.97 -7.56
C MET A 66 5.30 1.64 -6.96
N VAL A 67 4.50 0.57 -7.07
CA VAL A 67 4.89 -0.77 -6.60
C VAL A 67 6.12 -1.28 -7.32
N ARG A 68 6.22 -1.06 -8.65
CA ARG A 68 7.37 -1.49 -9.45
C ARG A 68 8.63 -0.66 -9.16
N SER A 69 8.48 0.62 -8.82
CA SER A 69 9.60 1.51 -8.50
C SER A 69 10.11 1.35 -7.07
N LEU A 70 9.27 0.92 -6.12
CA LEU A 70 9.70 0.67 -4.76
C LEU A 70 10.43 -0.68 -4.65
N LYS A 71 11.76 -0.63 -4.82
CA LYS A 71 12.67 -1.77 -4.70
C LYS A 71 13.73 -1.48 -3.64
N ALA A 72 14.24 -2.54 -3.02
CA ALA A 72 15.48 -2.44 -2.27
C ALA A 72 16.63 -2.43 -3.28
N GLU A 73 17.47 -1.41 -3.23
CA GLU A 73 18.68 -1.29 -4.05
C GLU A 73 19.90 -1.43 -3.12
N GLY A 74 20.90 -2.21 -3.53
CA GLY A 74 22.19 -2.30 -2.81
C GLY A 74 22.17 -3.10 -1.51
N CYS A 75 21.38 -4.18 -1.48
CA CYS A 75 21.39 -5.24 -0.46
C CYS A 75 21.50 -6.59 -1.18
#